data_AF-A0A0D2PZH1-F1
#
_entry.id   AF-A0A0D2PZH1-F1
#
_cell.length_a   1.000
_cell.length_b   1.000
_cell.length_c   1.000
_cell.angle_alpha   90.00
_cell.angle_beta   90.00
_cell.angle_gamma   90.00
#
_symmetry.space_group_name_H-M   'P 1'
#
loop_
_entity.id
_entity.type
_entity.pdbx_description
1 polymer ?
#
loop_
_entity_poly.entity_id
_entity_poly.type
_entity_poly.pdbx_seq_one_letter_code
_entity_poly.pdbx_strand_id
1 'polypeptide(L)'
;LLNGDKCAPGNYVIVHREQDLFVACVCEIIQKVGSVNFREDKPDGIFLQTAGPTGASEQFQMPELSLKREYSFVPLANIMCTVNTAHNCPRNNCKSDGFHYVYQERVQTAHKRSVIRHSTRPEDWILNTAQMHDAEYLQKFRIPSDSLTVADEEQLLHDSVAVTINARKAAAGR
;
A
#
# COMPACT_ATOMS: atom_id res chain seq x y z
N LEU A 1 -2.94 10.87 12.26
CA LEU A 1 -4.11 11.31 11.48
C LEU A 1 -5.35 11.18 12.36
N LEU A 2 -6.50 11.71 11.94
CA LEU A 2 -7.72 11.67 12.76
C LEU A 2 -8.24 10.25 13.00
N ASN A 3 -7.97 9.31 12.08
CA ASN A 3 -8.27 7.88 12.23
C ASN A 3 -7.28 7.13 13.16
N GLY A 4 -6.25 7.81 13.69
CA GLY A 4 -5.21 7.19 14.54
C GLY A 4 -3.95 6.77 13.80
N ASP A 5 -3.93 6.83 12.46
CA ASP A 5 -2.77 6.43 11.68
C ASP A 5 -1.54 7.33 11.92
N LYS A 6 -0.37 6.72 11.82
CA LYS A 6 0.90 7.46 11.75
C LYS A 6 1.15 7.88 10.31
N CYS A 7 1.46 9.14 10.10
CA CYS A 7 1.74 9.71 8.79
C CYS A 7 3.04 10.51 8.84
N ALA A 8 3.92 10.28 7.88
CA ALA A 8 5.22 10.92 7.73
C ALA A 8 5.49 11.28 6.25
N PRO A 9 6.43 12.20 5.98
CA PRO A 9 6.90 12.45 4.61
C PRO A 9 7.32 11.17 3.90
N GLY A 10 6.94 11.06 2.62
CA GLY A 10 7.12 9.88 1.78
C GLY A 10 6.04 8.80 1.94
N ASN A 11 5.14 8.90 2.93
CA ASN A 11 3.98 8.02 2.99
C ASN A 11 2.95 8.39 1.92
N TYR A 12 2.18 7.40 1.49
CA TYR A 12 1.00 7.63 0.66
C TYR A 12 -0.25 7.67 1.53
N VAL A 13 -1.21 8.49 1.11
CA VAL A 13 -2.47 8.72 1.80
C VAL A 13 -3.64 8.74 0.83
N ILE A 14 -4.82 8.41 1.32
CA ILE A 14 -6.08 8.72 0.62
C ILE A 14 -6.59 10.07 1.12
N VAL A 15 -6.92 10.93 0.17
CA VAL A 15 -7.39 12.29 0.41
C VAL A 15 -8.81 12.42 -0.11
N HIS A 16 -9.66 13.04 0.68
CA HIS A 16 -11.00 13.45 0.28
C HIS A 16 -11.00 14.93 -0.12
N ARG A 17 -11.44 15.21 -1.35
CA ARG A 17 -11.63 16.57 -1.85
C ARG A 17 -12.99 16.65 -2.52
N GLU A 18 -13.85 17.49 -1.96
CA GLU A 18 -15.23 17.66 -2.41
C GLU A 18 -16.01 16.35 -2.40
N GLN A 19 -16.15 15.69 -3.54
CA GLN A 19 -16.86 14.40 -3.70
C GLN A 19 -15.93 13.27 -4.15
N ASP A 20 -14.65 13.57 -4.39
CA ASP A 20 -13.68 12.64 -4.95
C ASP A 20 -12.64 12.19 -3.92
N LEU A 21 -12.21 10.94 -4.08
CA LEU A 21 -11.09 10.35 -3.36
C LEU A 21 -9.93 10.17 -4.34
N PHE A 22 -8.74 10.54 -3.90
CA PHE A 22 -7.52 10.32 -4.67
C PHE A 22 -6.36 9.94 -3.77
N VAL A 23 -5.36 9.29 -4.37
CA VAL A 23 -4.12 8.91 -3.68
C VAL A 23 -3.11 10.05 -3.82
N ALA A 24 -2.34 10.31 -2.78
CA ALA A 24 -1.27 11.30 -2.81
C ALA A 24 -0.08 10.87 -1.96
N CYS A 25 1.11 11.35 -2.31
CA CYS A 25 2.31 11.23 -1.50
C CYS A 25 2.47 12.46 -0.60
N VAL A 26 2.86 12.22 0.64
CA VAL A 26 3.14 13.24 1.65
C VAL A 26 4.50 13.86 1.37
N CYS A 27 4.51 15.11 0.91
CA CYS A 27 5.75 15.86 0.72
C CYS A 27 6.24 16.44 2.04
N GLU A 28 5.34 17.11 2.78
CA GLU A 28 5.69 17.84 3.99
C GLU A 28 4.49 17.97 4.92
N ILE A 29 4.73 17.96 6.23
CA ILE A 29 3.74 18.25 7.26
C ILE A 29 3.96 19.69 7.72
N ILE A 30 2.98 20.56 7.51
CA ILE A 30 3.13 22.00 7.70
C ILE A 30 2.47 22.45 8.99
N GLN A 31 3.20 23.29 9.73
CA GLN A 31 2.70 24.06 10.84
C GLN A 31 2.93 25.55 10.53
N LYS A 32 1.87 26.34 10.54
CA LYS A 32 1.90 27.77 10.22
C LYS A 32 2.22 28.56 11.48
N VAL A 33 3.32 29.31 11.46
CA VAL A 33 3.70 30.19 12.57
C VAL A 33 2.56 31.16 12.89
N GLY A 34 2.17 31.22 14.17
CA GLY A 34 1.10 32.09 14.65
C GLY A 34 -0.32 31.51 14.54
N SER A 35 -0.50 30.30 14.00
CA SER A 35 -1.79 29.60 14.04
C SER A 35 -2.14 29.13 15.46
N VAL A 36 -3.40 28.74 15.68
CA VAL A 36 -3.81 28.09 16.94
C VAL A 36 -3.05 26.77 17.11
N ASN A 37 -2.87 26.01 16.02
CA ASN A 37 -2.14 24.74 16.03
C ASN A 37 -0.66 24.92 16.38
N PHE A 38 -0.03 26.01 15.96
CA PHE A 38 1.36 26.32 16.33
C PHE A 38 1.55 26.47 17.84
N ARG A 39 0.57 27.03 18.56
CA ARG A 39 0.64 27.18 20.02
C ARG A 39 0.51 25.84 20.76
N GLU A 40 -0.08 24.84 20.10
CA GLU A 40 -0.31 23.51 20.66
C GLU A 40 0.65 22.45 20.10
N ASP A 41 1.67 22.88 19.35
CA ASP A 41 2.61 22.00 18.64
C ASP A 41 1.91 20.97 17.73
N LYS A 42 0.84 21.40 17.04
CA LYS A 42 0.06 20.59 16.11
C LYS A 42 0.26 21.06 14.67
N PRO A 43 0.13 20.18 13.66
CA PRO A 43 0.18 20.57 12.27
C PRO A 43 -1.12 21.24 11.82
N ASP A 44 -1.00 22.21 10.91
CA ASP A 44 -2.14 22.89 10.27
C ASP A 44 -2.65 22.12 9.05
N GLY A 45 -1.80 21.32 8.42
CA GLY A 45 -2.15 20.52 7.27
C GLY A 45 -0.94 19.84 6.65
N ILE A 46 -1.15 19.24 5.50
CA ILE A 46 -0.14 18.45 4.80
C ILE A 46 -0.03 18.94 3.36
N PHE A 47 1.22 19.14 2.92
CA PHE A 47 1.55 19.38 1.54
C PHE A 47 1.75 18.05 0.82
N LEU A 48 1.01 17.86 -0.27
CA LEU A 48 0.83 16.60 -0.95
C LEU A 48 1.15 16.73 -2.43
N GLN A 49 1.68 15.65 -3.02
CA GLN A 49 1.78 15.45 -4.46
C GLN A 49 0.79 14.37 -4.90
N THR A 50 -0.08 14.67 -5.86
CA THR A 50 -1.06 13.69 -6.36
C THR A 50 -0.36 12.47 -6.95
N ALA A 51 -0.85 11.28 -6.61
CA ALA A 51 -0.45 10.01 -7.19
C ALA A 51 -1.63 9.40 -7.94
N GLY A 52 -1.42 8.97 -9.18
CA GLY A 52 -2.47 8.35 -9.99
C GLY A 52 -2.08 6.96 -10.48
N PRO A 53 -3.08 6.09 -10.72
CA PRO A 53 -2.83 4.79 -11.32
C PRO A 53 -2.31 4.95 -12.76
N THR A 54 -1.25 4.23 -13.12
CA THR A 54 -0.71 4.17 -14.50
C THR A 54 -1.00 2.85 -15.20
N GLY A 55 -1.43 1.84 -14.45
CA GLY A 55 -1.67 0.51 -14.94
C GLY A 55 -1.83 -0.48 -13.79
N ALA A 56 -1.74 -1.76 -14.13
CA ALA A 56 -1.78 -2.87 -13.21
C ALA A 56 -0.41 -3.55 -13.15
N SER A 57 0.04 -3.91 -11.96
CA SER A 57 1.22 -4.76 -11.82
C SER A 57 0.89 -6.17 -12.29
N GLU A 58 1.70 -6.75 -13.17
CA GLU A 58 1.47 -8.09 -13.72
C GLU A 58 1.38 -9.18 -12.65
N GLN A 59 2.27 -9.13 -11.65
CA GLN A 59 2.33 -10.16 -10.63
C GLN A 59 1.26 -10.00 -9.53
N PHE A 60 1.00 -8.77 -9.09
CA PHE A 60 0.10 -8.53 -7.95
C PHE A 60 -1.32 -8.16 -8.36
N GLN A 61 -1.54 -7.84 -9.65
CA GLN A 61 -2.83 -7.35 -10.17
C GLN A 61 -3.38 -6.16 -9.35
N MET A 62 -2.48 -5.32 -8.88
CA MET A 62 -2.76 -4.12 -8.09
C MET A 62 -2.35 -2.86 -8.85
N PRO A 63 -2.95 -1.69 -8.55
CA PRO A 63 -2.65 -0.46 -9.26
C PRO A 63 -1.20 -0.01 -9.08
N GLU A 64 -0.56 0.35 -10.17
CA GLU A 64 0.77 0.98 -10.15
C GLU A 64 0.60 2.48 -10.02
N LEU A 65 1.40 3.11 -9.16
CA LEU A 65 1.30 4.53 -8.87
C LEU A 65 2.39 5.31 -9.60
N SER A 66 2.00 6.45 -10.16
CA SER A 66 2.92 7.49 -10.58
C SER A 66 2.60 8.82 -9.92
N LEU A 67 3.64 9.54 -9.54
CA LEU A 67 3.51 10.90 -9.03
C LEU A 67 3.26 11.87 -10.20
N LYS A 68 2.21 12.67 -10.07
CA LYS A 68 1.86 13.72 -11.02
C LYS A 68 2.50 15.05 -10.62
N ARG A 69 2.62 15.99 -11.55
CA ARG A 69 3.06 17.37 -11.26
C ARG A 69 1.91 18.24 -10.72
N GLU A 70 1.12 17.65 -9.82
CA GLU A 70 -0.04 18.27 -9.20
C GLU A 70 0.20 18.27 -7.70
N TYR A 71 0.11 19.45 -7.09
CA TYR A 71 0.39 19.62 -5.67
C TYR A 71 -0.79 20.27 -4.98
N SER A 72 -0.99 19.93 -3.71
CA SER A 72 -2.06 20.52 -2.92
C SER A 72 -1.68 20.60 -1.46
N PHE A 73 -2.14 21.65 -0.80
CA PHE A 73 -2.11 21.76 0.65
C PHE A 73 -3.51 21.46 1.17
N VAL A 74 -3.63 20.48 2.07
CA VAL A 74 -4.93 20.07 2.62
C VAL A 74 -4.93 20.05 4.14
N PRO A 75 -6.06 20.38 4.80
CA PRO A 75 -6.22 20.17 6.24
C PRO A 75 -6.15 18.68 6.59
N LEU A 76 -5.80 18.37 7.85
CA LEU A 76 -5.78 16.98 8.34
C LEU A 76 -7.13 16.27 8.22
N ALA A 77 -8.23 17.01 8.30
CA ALA A 77 -9.60 16.48 8.17
C ALA A 77 -9.89 15.89 6.78
N ASN A 78 -9.11 16.28 5.77
CA ASN A 78 -9.24 15.76 4.41
C ASN A 78 -8.40 14.50 4.18
N ILE A 79 -7.56 14.10 5.12
CA ILE A 79 -6.79 12.86 5.02
C ILE A 79 -7.59 11.74 5.66
N MET A 80 -8.00 10.78 4.84
CA MET A 80 -8.83 9.66 5.31
C MET A 80 -7.97 8.64 6.06
N CYS A 81 -6.87 8.22 5.43
CA CYS A 81 -5.97 7.21 5.97
C CYS A 81 -4.60 7.22 5.29
N THR A 82 -3.65 6.55 5.92
CA THR A 82 -2.42 6.13 5.24
C THR A 82 -2.64 4.85 4.45
N VAL A 83 -1.95 4.73 3.32
CA VAL A 83 -2.01 3.54 2.48
C VAL A 83 -0.65 2.88 2.36
N ASN A 84 -0.66 1.56 2.43
CA ASN A 84 0.52 0.76 2.18
C ASN A 84 0.83 0.74 0.68
N THR A 85 2.06 1.14 0.34
CA THR A 85 2.61 1.04 -1.00
C THR A 85 3.86 0.18 -0.98
N ALA A 86 3.92 -0.81 -1.86
CA ALA A 86 5.07 -1.70 -1.99
C ALA A 86 5.83 -1.38 -3.29
N HIS A 87 7.16 -1.48 -3.25
CA HIS A 87 7.95 -1.38 -4.47
C HIS A 87 7.72 -2.62 -5.35
N ASN A 88 7.67 -2.44 -6.67
CA ASN A 88 7.57 -3.56 -7.61
C ASN A 88 8.92 -4.29 -7.75
N CYS A 89 9.38 -4.91 -6.67
CA CYS A 89 10.65 -5.62 -6.60
C CYS A 89 10.80 -6.71 -7.68
N PRO A 90 9.76 -7.51 -8.01
CA PRO A 90 9.88 -8.54 -9.04
C PRO A 90 10.18 -7.97 -10.42
N ARG A 91 9.49 -6.89 -10.84
CA ARG A 91 9.78 -6.22 -12.12
C ARG A 91 11.18 -5.62 -12.16
N ASN A 92 11.66 -5.11 -11.03
CA ASN A 92 12.94 -4.40 -10.94
C ASN A 92 14.11 -5.30 -10.54
N ASN A 93 13.90 -6.60 -10.37
CA ASN A 93 14.91 -7.58 -9.95
C ASN A 93 15.70 -7.14 -8.71
N CYS A 94 15.01 -6.55 -7.72
CA CYS A 94 15.66 -6.09 -6.50
C CYS A 94 16.27 -7.25 -5.72
N LYS A 95 17.48 -7.04 -5.18
CA LYS A 95 18.25 -8.07 -4.48
C LYS A 95 18.26 -7.80 -2.97
N SER A 96 18.39 -8.88 -2.21
CA SER A 96 18.56 -8.86 -0.77
C SER A 96 20.04 -8.68 -0.37
N ASP A 97 20.71 -7.70 -1.00
CA ASP A 97 22.14 -7.41 -0.83
C ASP A 97 22.42 -6.45 0.36
N GLY A 98 21.38 -5.83 0.90
CA GLY A 98 21.44 -4.99 2.08
C GLY A 98 21.33 -5.77 3.38
N PHE A 99 21.75 -5.14 4.48
CA PHE A 99 21.50 -5.63 5.84
C PHE A 99 21.33 -4.48 6.82
N HIS A 100 20.54 -4.73 7.88
CA HIS A 100 20.47 -3.89 9.06
C HIS A 100 20.81 -4.71 10.30
N TYR A 101 21.48 -4.08 11.26
CA TYR A 101 21.66 -4.68 12.57
C TYR A 101 20.32 -4.73 13.30
N VAL A 102 20.07 -5.85 13.97
CA VAL A 102 18.91 -5.99 14.85
C VAL A 102 19.26 -5.31 16.17
N TYR A 103 18.43 -4.36 16.58
CA TYR A 103 18.53 -3.74 17.90
C TYR A 103 17.59 -4.46 18.86
N GLN A 104 18.08 -4.82 20.04
CA GLN A 104 17.30 -5.35 21.15
C GLN A 104 17.54 -4.46 22.36
N GLU A 105 16.48 -4.02 23.02
CA GLU A 105 16.57 -3.11 24.18
C GLU A 105 17.40 -1.84 23.90
N ARG A 106 17.35 -1.33 22.66
CA ARG A 106 18.18 -0.20 22.15
C ARG A 106 19.68 -0.49 22.05
N VAL A 107 20.12 -1.73 22.26
CA VAL A 107 21.50 -2.17 22.05
C VAL A 107 21.62 -2.82 20.67
N GLN A 108 22.61 -2.40 19.89
CA GLN A 108 22.92 -3.02 18.61
C GLN A 108 23.45 -4.43 18.86
N THR A 109 22.79 -5.45 18.31
CA THR A 109 23.25 -6.84 18.43
C THR A 109 24.15 -7.21 17.25
N ALA A 110 24.83 -8.36 17.35
CA ALA A 110 25.56 -8.94 16.22
C ALA A 110 24.62 -9.54 15.15
N HIS A 111 23.33 -9.70 15.45
CA HIS A 111 22.37 -10.24 14.50
C HIS A 111 22.11 -9.25 13.37
N LYS A 112 22.14 -9.76 12.13
CA LYS A 112 21.86 -8.99 10.92
C LYS A 112 20.58 -9.52 10.29
N ARG A 113 19.72 -8.60 9.86
CA ARG A 113 18.55 -8.91 9.03
C ARG A 113 18.84 -8.43 7.62
N SER A 114 18.68 -9.33 6.64
CA SER A 114 18.79 -8.96 5.23
C SER A 114 17.66 -8.00 4.85
N VAL A 115 17.98 -7.00 4.03
CA VAL A 115 17.03 -5.99 3.54
C VAL A 115 17.15 -5.92 2.02
N ILE A 116 16.00 -5.78 1.35
CA ILE A 116 15.94 -5.60 -0.09
C ILE A 116 16.38 -4.17 -0.41
N ARG A 117 17.36 -4.02 -1.30
CA ARG A 117 17.78 -2.70 -1.80
C ARG A 117 17.06 -2.40 -3.10
N HIS A 118 16.41 -1.23 -3.17
CA HIS A 118 15.66 -0.78 -4.34
C HIS A 118 16.53 0.17 -5.18
N SER A 119 17.52 -0.37 -5.90
CA SER A 119 18.45 0.44 -6.72
C SER A 119 17.91 0.79 -8.10
N THR A 120 17.02 -0.04 -8.64
CA THR A 120 16.46 0.09 -9.99
C THR A 120 15.05 0.65 -9.89
N ARG A 121 14.81 1.82 -10.52
CA ARG A 121 13.52 2.56 -10.50
C ARG A 121 12.88 2.60 -9.12
N PRO A 122 13.50 3.30 -8.14
CA PRO A 122 13.00 3.38 -6.76
C PRO A 122 11.58 3.97 -6.64
N GLU A 123 11.10 4.63 -7.69
CA GLU A 123 9.76 5.22 -7.80
C GLU A 123 8.66 4.25 -8.28
N ASP A 124 8.99 3.00 -8.61
CA ASP A 124 8.02 2.01 -9.11
C ASP A 124 7.19 1.39 -7.97
N TRP A 125 6.15 2.11 -7.57
CA TRP A 125 5.29 1.78 -6.44
C TRP A 125 3.97 1.14 -6.87
N ILE A 126 3.50 0.20 -6.07
CA ILE A 126 2.22 -0.48 -6.20
C ILE A 126 1.36 -0.13 -4.99
N LEU A 127 0.11 0.27 -5.24
CA LEU A 127 -0.89 0.48 -4.19
C LEU A 127 -1.40 -0.86 -3.67
N ASN A 128 -1.20 -1.15 -2.39
CA ASN A 128 -1.73 -2.37 -1.79
C ASN A 128 -3.22 -2.23 -1.47
N THR A 129 -4.07 -2.65 -2.41
CA THR A 129 -5.53 -2.62 -2.26
C THR A 129 -6.08 -3.75 -1.39
N ALA A 130 -5.24 -4.69 -0.96
CA ALA A 130 -5.60 -5.78 -0.05
C ALA A 130 -5.40 -5.42 1.43
N GLN A 131 -4.92 -4.20 1.74
CA GLN A 131 -4.85 -3.73 3.12
C GLN A 131 -6.25 -3.72 3.76
N MET A 132 -6.38 -4.41 4.89
CA MET A 132 -7.65 -4.56 5.61
C MET A 132 -8.05 -3.28 6.38
N HIS A 133 -7.06 -2.56 6.93
CA HIS A 133 -7.32 -1.30 7.60
C HIS A 133 -7.73 -0.24 6.58
N ASP A 134 -8.82 0.48 6.84
CA ASP A 134 -9.36 1.50 5.92
C ASP A 134 -9.74 0.98 4.53
N ALA A 135 -10.13 -0.31 4.46
CA ALA A 135 -10.52 -0.97 3.22
C ALA A 135 -11.67 -0.25 2.50
N GLU A 136 -12.59 0.39 3.22
CA GLU A 136 -13.69 1.17 2.63
C GLU A 136 -13.21 2.23 1.63
N TYR A 137 -12.08 2.88 1.91
CA TYR A 137 -11.50 3.87 1.02
C TYR A 137 -10.64 3.22 -0.07
N LEU A 138 -9.89 2.16 0.27
CA LEU A 138 -8.98 1.46 -0.65
C LEU A 138 -9.69 0.66 -1.74
N GLN A 139 -10.83 0.03 -1.45
CA GLN A 139 -11.54 -0.82 -2.41
C GLN A 139 -12.00 -0.03 -3.64
N LYS A 140 -12.15 1.30 -3.52
CA LYS A 140 -12.49 2.18 -4.65
C LYS A 140 -11.37 2.27 -5.71
N PHE A 141 -10.14 1.92 -5.33
CA PHE A 141 -8.99 1.88 -6.22
C PHE A 141 -8.64 0.46 -6.69
N ARG A 142 -9.40 -0.56 -6.28
CA ARG A 142 -9.16 -1.94 -6.70
C ARG A 142 -9.41 -2.08 -8.21
N ILE A 143 -8.52 -2.81 -8.88
CA ILE A 143 -8.76 -3.26 -10.25
C ILE A 143 -9.85 -4.35 -10.19
N PRO A 144 -11.00 -4.17 -10.85
CA PRO A 144 -12.05 -5.18 -10.87
C PRO A 144 -11.49 -6.50 -11.38
N SER A 145 -11.78 -7.58 -10.65
CA SER A 145 -11.53 -8.92 -11.17
C SER A 145 -12.60 -9.25 -12.19
N ASP A 146 -12.25 -10.02 -13.22
CA ASP A 146 -13.24 -10.54 -14.15
C ASP A 146 -14.27 -11.36 -13.38
N SER A 147 -15.55 -11.09 -13.63
CA SER A 147 -16.64 -11.88 -13.06
C SER A 147 -16.56 -13.29 -13.64
N LEU A 148 -16.54 -14.30 -12.76
CA LEU A 148 -16.69 -15.69 -13.20
C LEU A 148 -18.08 -15.86 -13.83
N THR A 149 -18.15 -16.59 -14.92
CA THR A 149 -19.45 -17.04 -15.43
C THR A 149 -19.95 -18.20 -14.55
N VAL A 150 -21.26 -18.43 -14.52
CA VAL A 150 -21.86 -19.55 -13.75
C VAL A 150 -21.25 -20.90 -14.17
N ALA A 151 -20.93 -21.06 -15.46
CA ALA A 151 -20.27 -22.25 -15.98
C ALA A 151 -18.83 -22.40 -15.45
N ASP A 152 -18.09 -21.30 -15.31
CA ASP A 152 -16.74 -21.32 -14.73
C ASP A 152 -16.80 -21.65 -13.24
N GLU A 153 -17.79 -21.13 -12.50
CA GLU A 153 -17.97 -21.43 -11.09
C GLU A 153 -18.27 -22.92 -10.85
N GLU A 154 -19.20 -23.51 -11.60
CA GLU A 154 -19.54 -24.93 -11.48
C GLU A 154 -18.33 -25.83 -11.81
N GLN A 155 -17.59 -25.48 -12.87
CA GLN A 155 -16.40 -26.22 -13.27
C GLN A 155 -15.30 -26.12 -12.20
N LEU A 156 -15.02 -24.92 -11.68
CA LEU A 156 -14.03 -24.70 -10.61
C LEU A 156 -14.40 -25.44 -9.32
N LEU A 157 -15.67 -25.42 -8.93
CA LEU A 157 -16.16 -26.16 -7.76
C LEU A 157 -15.97 -27.67 -7.96
N HIS A 158 -16.38 -28.20 -9.11
CA HIS A 158 -16.22 -29.62 -9.43
C HIS A 158 -14.74 -30.05 -9.40
N ASP A 159 -13.87 -29.26 -10.01
CA ASP A 159 -12.43 -29.55 -10.06
C ASP A 159 -11.78 -29.49 -8.68
N SER A 160 -12.18 -28.54 -7.82
CA SER A 160 -11.68 -28.46 -6.44
C SER A 160 -12.03 -29.69 -5.59
N VAL A 161 -13.25 -30.22 -5.77
CA VAL A 161 -13.72 -31.43 -5.10
C VAL A 161 -12.95 -32.65 -5.61
N ALA A 162 -12.76 -32.75 -6.93
CA ALA A 162 -12.01 -33.84 -7.55
C ALA A 162 -10.56 -33.90 -7.03
N VAL A 163 -9.86 -32.77 -6.92
CA VAL A 163 -8.50 -32.71 -6.34
C VAL A 163 -8.50 -33.22 -4.90
N THR A 164 -9.46 -32.76 -4.08
CA THR A 164 -9.55 -33.14 -2.67
C THR A 164 -9.82 -34.64 -2.50
N ILE A 165 -10.72 -35.21 -3.31
CA ILE A 165 -11.03 -36.65 -3.30
C ILE A 165 -9.81 -37.47 -3.74
N ASN A 166 -9.12 -37.03 -4.79
CA ASN A 166 -7.94 -37.73 -5.31
C ASN A 166 -6.79 -37.72 -4.29
N ALA A 167 -6.56 -36.60 -3.60
CA ALA A 167 -5.59 -36.51 -2.52
C ALA A 167 -5.92 -37.46 -1.36
N ARG A 168 -7.20 -37.58 -0.97
CA ARG A 168 -7.65 -38.52 0.07
C ARG A 168 -7.50 -39.99 -0.35
N LYS A 169 -7.84 -40.33 -1.60
CA LYS A 169 -7.66 -41.70 -2.12
C LYS A 169 -6.19 -42.10 -2.16
N ALA A 170 -5.29 -41.18 -2.55
CA ALA A 170 -3.85 -41.43 -2.54
C ALA A 170 -3.28 -41.63 -1.12
N ALA A 171 -3.84 -40.97 -0.11
CA ALA A 171 -3.45 -41.12 1.29
C ALA A 171 -3.99 -42.41 1.93
N ALA A 172 -5.17 -42.89 1.52
CA ALA A 172 -5.80 -44.11 2.05
C ALA A 172 -5.27 -45.41 1.40
N GLY A 173 -4.55 -45.32 0.29
CA GLY A 173 -3.94 -46.45 -0.41
C GLY A 173 -2.49 -46.76 -0.02
N ARG A 174 -1.98 -46.19 1.08
CA ARG A 174 -0.68 -46.53 1.69
C ARG A 174 -0.88 -47.33 2.97
#